data_AF-A0A859FDG8-F1
#
_entry.id   AF-A0A859FDG8-F1
#
_cell.length_a   1.000
_cell.length_b   1.000
_cell.length_c   1.000
_cell.angle_alpha   90.00
_cell.angle_beta   90.00
_cell.angle_gamma   90.00
#
_symmetry.space_group_name_H-M   'P 1'
#
loop_
_entity.id
_entity.type
_entity.pdbx_description
1 polymer ?
#
loop_
_entity_poly.entity_id
_entity_poly.type
_entity_poly.pdbx_seq_one_letter_code
_entity_poly.pdbx_strand_id
1 'polypeptide(L)'
;MGAFGKLTLTNRGRNLQSKAQTGVELNYTRIKIGNGNLGSSSILNLNDLISVVRSLDISKLAVQTGGRAVVGTTLTNQEITTGFYFRELGVFAQDPDLGEILYCYGNAGALAEYIPPTGEDIVEKAIDIVTIVGNAQNVTAQIDNSLIFETPSGAQEKATAALESAKQYADDGLEDKADLEHQHEISEVTGLQTALNSKLESVTWTQVQDKPTTFSPSEHGHEINEVDGLSQALEDAEQNAKDYADEEFETKTDAIAHKEEFTQHEGKTVTEAHEPLFGAYREEISTVSGTGTVTLNADNSPAYRLTMAGTTTLNLSTTSSEVVSLSVFLEQGGTAHPITFSSAIKWRGGEIPDVSEPNFTYALTFITYNGGTTWLGFLAGDFDVS
;
A
#
# COMPACT_ATOMS: atom_id res chain seq x y z
N MET A 1 -49.54 26.42 37.49
CA MET A 1 -49.62 25.05 38.05
C MET A 1 -51.09 24.72 38.22
N GLY A 2 -51.60 23.72 37.50
CA GLY A 2 -53.02 23.35 37.55
C GLY A 2 -53.42 22.87 38.95
N ALA A 3 -54.65 23.19 39.35
CA ALA A 3 -55.19 22.95 40.69
C ALA A 3 -55.58 21.48 40.97
N PHE A 4 -54.99 20.54 40.25
CA PHE A 4 -55.21 19.12 40.49
C PHE A 4 -54.42 18.71 41.73
N GLY A 5 -55.10 18.10 42.70
CA GLY A 5 -54.45 17.57 43.90
C GLY A 5 -53.46 16.44 43.58
N LYS A 6 -53.07 15.68 44.61
CA LYS A 6 -52.20 14.52 44.43
C LYS A 6 -52.84 13.49 43.48
N LEU A 7 -52.17 13.23 42.36
CA LEU A 7 -52.56 12.14 41.45
C LEU A 7 -52.46 10.79 42.16
N THR A 8 -53.51 9.99 42.02
CA THR A 8 -53.64 8.71 42.71
C THR A 8 -53.78 7.58 41.69
N LEU A 9 -53.01 6.50 41.88
CA LEU A 9 -53.10 5.29 41.05
C LEU A 9 -54.40 4.53 41.36
N THR A 10 -55.10 4.10 40.31
CA THR A 10 -56.25 3.20 40.46
C THR A 10 -55.77 1.79 40.87
N ASN A 11 -56.68 0.90 41.26
CA ASN A 11 -56.34 -0.51 41.50
C ASN A 11 -55.75 -1.15 40.24
N ARG A 12 -56.29 -0.84 39.06
CA ARG A 12 -55.77 -1.33 37.77
C ARG A 12 -54.39 -0.76 37.47
N GLY A 13 -54.18 0.54 37.71
CA GLY A 13 -52.87 1.17 37.53
C GLY A 13 -51.79 0.59 38.43
N ARG A 14 -52.10 0.30 39.71
CA ARG A 14 -51.16 -0.39 40.61
C ARG A 14 -50.84 -1.82 40.14
N ASN A 15 -51.83 -2.56 39.66
CA ASN A 15 -51.61 -3.90 39.13
C ASN A 15 -50.72 -3.86 37.88
N LEU A 16 -50.98 -2.94 36.94
CA LEU A 16 -50.14 -2.76 35.75
C LEU A 16 -48.71 -2.33 36.14
N GLN A 17 -48.56 -1.43 37.11
CA GLN A 17 -47.24 -1.06 37.63
C GLN A 17 -46.48 -2.27 38.19
N SER A 18 -47.16 -3.17 38.92
CA SER A 18 -46.54 -4.39 39.44
C SER A 18 -46.07 -5.31 38.32
N LYS A 19 -46.86 -5.44 37.23
CA LYS A 19 -46.46 -6.20 36.03
C LYS A 19 -45.27 -5.54 35.34
N ALA A 20 -45.25 -4.20 35.28
CA ALA A 20 -44.18 -3.46 34.64
C ALA A 20 -42.83 -3.62 35.36
N GLN A 21 -42.85 -3.76 36.70
CA GLN A 21 -41.66 -4.09 37.48
C GLN A 21 -41.10 -5.50 37.19
N THR A 22 -41.93 -6.40 36.69
CA THR A 22 -41.53 -7.76 36.28
C THR A 22 -41.10 -7.85 34.81
N GLY A 23 -40.97 -6.72 34.11
CA GLY A 23 -40.47 -6.65 32.73
C GLY A 23 -41.53 -6.40 31.65
N VAL A 24 -42.82 -6.33 32.01
CA VAL A 24 -43.89 -5.95 31.07
C VAL A 24 -43.74 -4.48 30.68
N GLU A 25 -43.98 -4.15 29.42
CA GLU A 25 -43.92 -2.76 28.95
C GLU A 25 -45.06 -1.93 29.56
N LEU A 26 -44.73 -0.78 30.12
CA LEU A 26 -45.70 0.22 30.57
C LEU A 26 -45.91 1.24 29.46
N ASN A 27 -46.90 0.99 28.60
CA ASN A 27 -47.23 1.86 27.47
C ASN A 27 -48.43 2.77 27.79
N TYR A 28 -48.20 4.08 27.84
CA TYR A 28 -49.25 5.08 27.98
C TYR A 28 -49.90 5.39 26.62
N THR A 29 -51.23 5.41 26.58
CA THR A 29 -51.96 5.53 25.31
C THR A 29 -52.50 6.93 25.07
N ARG A 30 -53.09 7.56 26.10
CA ARG A 30 -53.70 8.90 25.99
C ARG A 30 -53.92 9.55 27.34
N ILE A 31 -54.19 10.86 27.32
CA ILE A 31 -54.68 11.60 28.49
C ILE A 31 -56.13 11.99 28.21
N LYS A 32 -57.06 11.61 29.09
CA LYS A 32 -58.43 12.12 29.02
C LYS A 32 -58.63 13.23 30.05
N ILE A 33 -59.45 14.20 29.68
CA ILE A 33 -59.85 15.30 30.55
C ILE A 33 -61.37 15.44 30.58
N GLY A 34 -61.89 15.98 31.68
CA GLY A 34 -63.31 16.00 31.92
C GLY A 34 -63.78 17.04 32.92
N ASN A 35 -65.09 17.07 33.11
CA ASN A 35 -65.80 17.93 34.05
C ASN A 35 -66.46 17.14 35.19
N GLY A 36 -66.12 15.86 35.36
CA GLY A 36 -66.67 15.00 36.40
C GLY A 36 -66.33 15.47 37.82
N ASN A 37 -67.29 15.28 38.73
CA ASN A 37 -67.11 15.53 40.15
C ASN A 37 -66.90 14.19 40.87
N LEU A 38 -65.77 14.05 41.58
CA LEU A 38 -65.43 12.82 42.32
C LEU A 38 -66.46 12.47 43.40
N GLY A 39 -67.06 13.48 44.05
CA GLY A 39 -68.00 13.27 45.16
C GLY A 39 -67.40 12.42 46.28
N SER A 40 -68.11 11.36 46.69
CA SER A 40 -67.65 10.36 47.67
C SER A 40 -67.01 9.11 47.02
N SER A 41 -66.83 9.10 45.70
CA SER A 41 -66.29 7.95 44.98
C SER A 41 -64.80 7.76 45.28
N SER A 42 -64.38 6.51 45.46
CA SER A 42 -62.97 6.19 45.65
C SER A 42 -62.24 6.13 44.31
N ILE A 43 -61.18 6.94 44.16
CA ILE A 43 -60.31 6.95 42.97
C ILE A 43 -59.77 5.54 42.67
N LEU A 44 -59.55 4.73 43.71
CA LEU A 44 -58.98 3.39 43.57
C LEU A 44 -59.85 2.45 42.72
N ASN A 45 -61.17 2.67 42.70
CA ASN A 45 -62.13 1.80 42.03
C ASN A 45 -62.57 2.35 40.66
N LEU A 46 -62.03 3.49 40.23
CA LEU A 46 -62.34 4.06 38.93
C LEU A 46 -61.68 3.26 37.81
N ASN A 47 -62.45 3.02 36.74
CA ASN A 47 -62.00 2.34 35.52
C ASN A 47 -61.92 3.29 34.31
N ASP A 48 -62.61 4.43 34.37
CA ASP A 48 -62.57 5.55 33.43
C ASP A 48 -62.84 6.85 34.20
N LEU A 49 -62.76 8.00 33.53
CA LEU A 49 -63.19 9.29 34.07
C LEU A 49 -64.70 9.28 34.32
N ILE A 50 -65.17 10.15 35.22
CA ILE A 50 -66.59 10.24 35.58
C ILE A 50 -67.40 10.87 34.44
N SER A 51 -66.84 11.87 33.77
CA SER A 51 -67.42 12.58 32.63
C SER A 51 -66.32 13.09 31.70
N VAL A 52 -66.00 12.29 30.69
CA VAL A 52 -65.00 12.63 29.66
C VAL A 52 -65.55 13.75 28.78
N VAL A 53 -64.76 14.82 28.66
CA VAL A 53 -65.03 15.91 27.70
C VAL A 53 -64.12 15.76 26.48
N ARG A 54 -62.85 15.41 26.69
CA ARG A 54 -61.87 15.22 25.61
C ARG A 54 -60.91 14.08 25.90
N SER A 55 -60.49 13.44 24.81
CA SER A 55 -59.29 12.59 24.76
C SER A 55 -58.21 13.38 24.03
N LEU A 56 -57.00 13.40 24.60
CA LEU A 56 -55.85 14.11 24.08
C LEU A 56 -54.69 13.13 23.90
N ASP A 57 -53.98 13.27 22.78
CA ASP A 57 -52.80 12.49 22.49
C ASP A 57 -51.62 12.91 23.38
N ILE A 58 -50.72 11.98 23.64
CA ILE A 58 -49.52 12.27 24.43
C ILE A 58 -48.53 12.96 23.50
N SER A 59 -48.03 14.13 23.90
CA SER A 59 -47.01 14.88 23.15
C SER A 59 -45.63 14.83 23.80
N LYS A 60 -45.54 14.32 25.04
CA LYS A 60 -44.30 14.28 25.81
C LYS A 60 -44.27 13.06 26.75
N LEU A 61 -43.17 12.34 26.73
CA LEU A 61 -42.83 11.35 27.75
C LEU A 61 -41.40 11.59 28.23
N ALA A 62 -41.21 11.78 29.53
CA ALA A 62 -39.89 11.91 30.14
C ALA A 62 -39.81 11.06 31.42
N VAL A 63 -39.01 10.01 31.40
CA VAL A 63 -38.72 9.19 32.58
C VAL A 63 -37.74 9.96 33.48
N GLN A 64 -38.07 10.09 34.76
CA GLN A 64 -37.29 10.81 35.76
C GLN A 64 -36.63 9.84 36.75
N THR A 65 -35.50 10.26 37.32
CA THR A 65 -34.85 9.57 38.43
C THR A 65 -35.80 9.44 39.62
N GLY A 66 -35.80 8.28 40.29
CA GLY A 66 -36.68 8.00 41.43
C GLY A 66 -38.03 7.39 41.07
N GLY A 67 -38.12 6.73 39.91
CA GLY A 67 -39.28 5.91 39.54
C GLY A 67 -40.54 6.70 39.20
N ARG A 68 -40.36 7.87 38.58
CA ARG A 68 -41.45 8.74 38.10
C ARG A 68 -41.32 8.93 36.60
N ALA A 69 -42.44 9.21 35.95
CA ALA A 69 -42.47 9.63 34.56
C ALA A 69 -43.36 10.87 34.42
N VAL A 70 -42.99 11.77 33.53
CA VAL A 70 -43.84 12.88 33.10
C VAL A 70 -44.50 12.47 31.80
N VAL A 71 -45.83 12.47 31.79
CA VAL A 71 -46.64 12.28 30.60
C VAL A 71 -47.31 13.61 30.30
N GLY A 72 -46.97 14.23 29.17
CA GLY A 72 -47.43 15.56 28.79
C GLY A 72 -48.36 15.56 27.59
N THR A 73 -49.28 16.51 27.56
CA THR A 73 -50.17 16.80 26.43
C THR A 73 -50.46 18.30 26.35
N THR A 74 -51.06 18.74 25.24
CA THR A 74 -51.51 20.13 25.05
C THR A 74 -53.03 20.15 24.89
N LEU A 75 -53.71 20.94 25.72
CA LEU A 75 -55.12 21.24 25.57
C LEU A 75 -55.30 22.54 24.79
N THR A 76 -56.03 22.49 23.69
CA THR A 76 -56.51 23.67 22.96
C THR A 76 -58.04 23.74 23.03
N ASN A 77 -58.61 24.95 22.96
CA ASN A 77 -60.08 25.12 22.93
C ASN A 77 -60.69 25.31 21.55
N GLN A 78 -59.89 25.17 20.48
CA GLN A 78 -60.35 25.37 19.10
C GLN A 78 -61.53 24.45 18.73
N GLU A 79 -61.56 23.25 19.30
CA GLU A 79 -62.57 22.22 19.07
C GLU A 79 -63.55 22.06 20.24
N ILE A 80 -63.51 22.95 21.24
CA ILE A 80 -64.47 22.96 22.34
C ILE A 80 -65.66 23.82 21.93
N THR A 81 -66.82 23.21 21.68
CA THR A 81 -68.03 23.96 21.29
C THR A 81 -68.89 24.40 22.47
N THR A 82 -68.69 23.78 23.64
CA THR A 82 -69.36 24.14 24.90
C THR A 82 -68.31 24.20 26.01
N GLY A 83 -68.20 25.36 26.65
CA GLY A 83 -67.23 25.55 27.74
C GLY A 83 -67.50 24.60 28.91
N PHE A 84 -66.44 24.23 29.62
CA PHE A 84 -66.53 23.29 30.73
C PHE A 84 -65.53 23.62 31.84
N TYR A 85 -65.84 23.20 33.06
CA TYR A 85 -64.87 23.24 34.15
C TYR A 85 -63.96 22.02 34.05
N PHE A 86 -62.66 22.24 33.81
CA PHE A 86 -61.62 21.21 33.78
C PHE A 86 -61.38 20.69 35.20
N ARG A 87 -62.19 19.69 35.58
CA ARG A 87 -62.28 19.14 36.94
C ARG A 87 -61.54 17.85 37.12
N GLU A 88 -61.41 17.04 36.08
CA GLU A 88 -60.74 15.75 36.17
C GLU A 88 -59.82 15.50 34.99
N LEU A 89 -58.77 14.75 35.28
CA LEU A 89 -57.83 14.23 34.28
C LEU A 89 -57.43 12.81 34.65
N GLY A 90 -57.09 12.02 33.64
CA GLY A 90 -56.57 10.68 33.83
C GLY A 90 -55.59 10.28 32.75
N VAL A 91 -54.53 9.58 33.15
CA VAL A 91 -53.58 8.96 32.24
C VAL A 91 -54.04 7.53 31.97
N PHE A 92 -54.11 7.16 30.70
CA PHE A 92 -54.48 5.81 30.27
C PHE A 92 -53.24 5.03 29.82
N ALA A 93 -53.27 3.73 30.06
CA ALA A 93 -52.19 2.82 29.70
C ALA A 93 -52.75 1.49 29.21
N GLN A 94 -51.97 0.79 28.40
CA GLN A 94 -52.31 -0.54 27.89
C GLN A 94 -51.92 -1.60 28.93
N ASP A 95 -52.91 -2.34 29.43
CA ASP A 95 -52.69 -3.57 30.20
C ASP A 95 -52.78 -4.78 29.26
N PRO A 96 -51.86 -5.76 29.37
CA PRO A 96 -51.85 -6.94 28.48
C PRO A 96 -53.08 -7.84 28.65
N ASP A 97 -53.72 -7.83 29.82
CA ASP A 97 -54.86 -8.70 30.13
C ASP A 97 -56.21 -7.98 29.99
N LEU A 98 -56.25 -6.69 30.33
CA LEU A 98 -57.49 -5.92 30.45
C LEU A 98 -57.74 -4.92 29.32
N GLY A 99 -56.80 -4.75 28.41
CA GLY A 99 -56.89 -3.70 27.40
C GLY A 99 -56.46 -2.33 27.96
N GLU A 100 -56.98 -1.25 27.38
CA GLU A 100 -56.72 0.10 27.87
C GLU A 100 -57.39 0.33 29.24
N ILE A 101 -56.62 0.82 30.21
CA ILE A 101 -57.06 1.09 31.59
C ILE A 101 -56.76 2.52 32.02
N LEU A 102 -57.54 3.03 32.97
CA LEU A 102 -57.21 4.24 33.70
C LEU A 102 -56.06 3.95 34.69
N TYR A 103 -54.87 4.48 34.41
CA TYR A 103 -53.67 4.24 35.21
C TYR A 103 -53.65 5.10 36.48
N CYS A 104 -53.75 6.41 36.31
CA CYS A 104 -53.85 7.36 37.41
C CYS A 104 -54.90 8.44 37.13
N TYR A 105 -55.43 9.02 38.19
CA TYR A 105 -56.52 9.98 38.12
C TYR A 105 -56.28 11.15 39.08
N GLY A 106 -56.68 12.33 38.64
CA GLY A 106 -56.63 13.57 39.41
C GLY A 106 -57.94 14.33 39.28
N ASN A 107 -58.38 14.94 40.38
CA ASN A 107 -59.54 15.82 40.40
C ASN A 107 -59.17 17.15 41.07
N ALA A 108 -59.59 18.26 40.48
CA ALA A 108 -59.36 19.62 40.97
C ALA A 108 -60.46 20.11 41.93
N GLY A 109 -61.56 19.38 42.06
CA GLY A 109 -62.68 19.71 42.95
C GLY A 109 -63.23 21.11 42.68
N ALA A 110 -63.32 21.92 43.75
CA ALA A 110 -63.79 23.30 43.67
C ALA A 110 -62.78 24.27 43.01
N LEU A 111 -61.52 23.86 42.82
CA LEU A 111 -60.47 24.69 42.22
C LEU A 111 -60.37 24.50 40.70
N ALA A 112 -61.37 23.86 40.09
CA ALA A 112 -61.38 23.60 38.67
C ALA A 112 -61.44 24.89 37.84
N GLU A 113 -60.63 24.93 36.80
CA GLU A 113 -60.56 26.04 35.87
C GLU A 113 -61.66 25.93 34.81
N TYR A 114 -62.28 27.05 34.44
CA TYR A 114 -63.22 27.09 33.32
C TYR A 114 -62.47 27.22 32.00
N ILE A 115 -62.74 26.32 31.05
CA ILE A 115 -62.24 26.40 29.68
C ILE A 115 -63.39 26.89 28.80
N PRO A 116 -63.30 28.10 28.22
CA PRO A 116 -64.33 28.65 27.36
C PRO A 116 -64.40 27.90 26.02
N PRO A 117 -65.57 27.93 25.35
CA PRO A 117 -65.69 27.39 24.00
C PRO A 117 -64.86 28.20 23.00
N THR A 118 -64.67 27.63 21.82
CA THR A 118 -64.04 28.27 20.67
C THR A 118 -64.76 29.57 20.31
N GLY A 119 -63.99 30.62 19.98
CA GLY A 119 -64.52 31.92 19.56
C GLY A 119 -64.72 32.96 20.67
N GLU A 120 -64.57 32.61 21.94
CA GLU A 120 -64.50 33.60 23.04
C GLU A 120 -63.05 34.03 23.29
N ASP A 121 -62.27 33.17 23.95
CA ASP A 121 -60.83 33.37 24.20
C ASP A 121 -60.04 32.25 23.53
N ILE A 122 -58.80 32.52 23.11
CA ILE A 122 -57.90 31.46 22.65
C ILE A 122 -57.21 30.85 23.87
N VAL A 123 -57.41 29.55 24.09
CA VAL A 123 -56.79 28.81 25.19
C VAL A 123 -55.89 27.71 24.63
N GLU A 124 -54.62 27.77 25.03
CA GLU A 124 -53.65 26.70 24.85
C GLU A 124 -52.96 26.45 26.19
N LYS A 125 -52.93 25.19 26.63
CA LYS A 125 -52.38 24.80 27.92
C LYS A 125 -51.55 23.53 27.81
N ALA A 126 -50.27 23.62 28.18
CA ALA A 126 -49.43 22.46 28.40
C ALA A 126 -49.80 21.79 29.74
N ILE A 127 -50.10 20.50 29.69
CA ILE A 127 -50.47 19.67 30.85
C ILE A 127 -49.39 18.62 31.02
N ASP A 128 -48.53 18.78 32.03
CA ASP A 128 -47.51 17.81 32.41
C ASP A 128 -47.97 17.02 33.65
N ILE A 129 -48.21 15.72 33.48
CA ILE A 129 -48.65 14.82 34.54
C ILE A 129 -47.46 14.00 35.06
N VAL A 130 -47.10 14.21 36.32
CA VAL A 130 -46.10 13.38 37.01
C VAL A 130 -46.78 12.14 37.57
N THR A 131 -46.44 10.97 37.05
CA THR A 131 -46.96 9.67 37.48
C THR A 131 -45.85 8.77 38.04
N ILE A 132 -46.23 7.79 38.87
CA ILE A 132 -45.28 6.86 39.50
C ILE A 132 -45.17 5.60 38.64
N VAL A 133 -43.95 5.25 38.23
CA VAL A 133 -43.64 4.03 37.44
C VAL A 133 -42.83 3.00 38.23
N GLY A 134 -42.33 3.37 39.42
CA GLY A 134 -41.51 2.47 40.25
C GLY A 134 -40.20 2.11 39.56
N ASN A 135 -39.82 0.82 39.57
CA ASN A 135 -38.62 0.32 38.90
C ASN A 135 -38.90 -0.25 37.49
N ALA A 136 -40.01 0.12 36.85
CA ALA A 136 -40.31 -0.36 35.50
C ALA A 136 -39.18 0.03 34.52
N GLN A 137 -38.62 -0.98 33.83
CA GLN A 137 -37.48 -0.78 32.92
C GLN A 137 -37.89 -0.24 31.55
N ASN A 138 -39.10 -0.57 31.09
CA ASN A 138 -39.61 -0.24 29.77
C ASN A 138 -40.87 0.62 29.91
N VAL A 139 -40.70 1.94 29.87
CA VAL A 139 -41.81 2.91 29.93
C VAL A 139 -41.89 3.62 28.58
N THR A 140 -43.02 3.48 27.90
CA THR A 140 -43.26 4.05 26.56
C THR A 140 -44.60 4.79 26.53
N ALA A 141 -44.81 5.56 25.45
CA ALA A 141 -46.07 6.23 25.20
C ALA A 141 -46.35 6.26 23.70
N GLN A 142 -47.63 6.18 23.34
CA GLN A 142 -48.09 6.47 21.98
C GLN A 142 -48.05 7.99 21.78
N ILE A 143 -46.94 8.47 21.20
CA ILE A 143 -46.72 9.89 20.93
C ILE A 143 -47.20 10.18 19.50
N ASP A 144 -48.13 11.14 19.36
CA ASP A 144 -48.45 11.71 18.06
C ASP A 144 -47.33 12.67 17.64
N ASN A 145 -46.53 12.23 16.66
CA ASN A 145 -45.34 12.94 16.20
C ASN A 145 -45.66 14.12 15.26
N SER A 146 -46.92 14.56 15.12
CA SER A 146 -47.28 15.69 14.25
C SER A 146 -46.68 17.03 14.71
N LEU A 147 -46.17 17.17 15.96
CA LEU A 147 -45.61 18.41 16.50
C LEU A 147 -44.39 18.16 17.40
N ILE A 148 -43.29 17.67 16.84
CA ILE A 148 -42.00 17.65 17.56
C ILE A 148 -41.41 19.07 17.51
N PHE A 149 -41.52 19.79 18.63
CA PHE A 149 -40.71 20.99 18.85
C PHE A 149 -39.31 20.55 19.29
N GLU A 150 -38.30 20.86 18.50
CA GLU A 150 -36.90 20.79 18.93
C GLU A 150 -36.72 21.66 20.18
N THR A 151 -36.08 21.13 21.21
CA THR A 151 -35.82 21.90 22.42
C THR A 151 -34.68 22.89 22.16
N PRO A 152 -34.63 24.06 22.82
CA PRO A 152 -33.48 24.96 22.69
C PRO A 152 -32.15 24.28 23.01
N SER A 153 -32.13 23.31 23.94
CA SER A 153 -30.94 22.50 24.25
C SER A 153 -30.54 21.59 23.09
N GLY A 154 -31.50 20.84 22.51
CA GLY A 154 -31.20 19.95 21.40
C GLY A 154 -30.85 20.70 20.11
N ALA A 155 -31.44 21.88 19.87
CA ALA A 155 -31.00 22.80 18.82
C ALA A 155 -29.56 23.28 19.04
N GLN A 156 -29.20 23.63 20.28
CA GLN A 156 -27.85 24.06 20.64
C GLN A 156 -26.83 22.93 20.49
N GLU A 157 -27.16 21.71 20.91
CA GLU A 157 -26.32 20.52 20.73
C GLU A 157 -26.07 20.24 19.25
N LYS A 158 -27.10 20.30 18.42
CA LYS A 158 -26.96 20.16 16.96
C LYS A 158 -26.12 21.27 16.34
N ALA A 159 -26.28 22.51 16.79
CA ALA A 159 -25.47 23.64 16.33
C ALA A 159 -24.00 23.49 16.73
N THR A 160 -23.71 23.03 17.94
CA THR A 160 -22.36 22.75 18.42
C THR A 160 -21.72 21.61 17.63
N ALA A 161 -22.45 20.51 17.40
CA ALA A 161 -21.96 19.40 16.58
C ALA A 161 -21.65 19.84 15.14
N ALA A 162 -22.51 20.67 14.54
CA ALA A 162 -22.27 21.21 13.19
C ALA A 162 -21.03 22.13 13.16
N LEU A 163 -20.82 22.95 14.19
CA LEU A 163 -19.64 23.81 14.32
C LEU A 163 -18.36 22.98 14.43
N GLU A 164 -18.39 21.89 15.19
CA GLU A 164 -17.24 21.00 15.36
C GLU A 164 -16.88 20.29 14.06
N SER A 165 -17.87 19.73 13.36
CA SER A 165 -17.66 19.14 12.01
C SER A 165 -17.13 20.14 10.99
N ALA A 166 -17.59 21.41 11.05
CA ALA A 166 -17.11 22.45 10.14
C ALA A 166 -15.65 22.84 10.41
N LYS A 167 -15.23 22.88 11.68
CA LYS A 167 -13.82 23.12 12.04
C LYS A 167 -12.94 21.97 11.58
N GLN A 168 -13.36 20.74 11.83
CA GLN A 168 -12.60 19.56 11.40
C GLN A 168 -12.40 19.54 9.88
N TYR A 169 -13.45 19.80 9.09
CA TYR A 169 -13.32 19.91 7.64
C TYR A 169 -12.34 21.00 7.19
N ALA A 170 -12.30 22.13 7.90
CA ALA A 170 -11.36 23.21 7.60
C ALA A 170 -9.92 22.82 7.93
N ASP A 171 -9.70 22.20 9.10
CA ASP A 171 -8.38 21.76 9.56
C ASP A 171 -7.83 20.63 8.67
N ASP A 172 -8.64 19.61 8.34
CA ASP A 172 -8.28 18.54 7.40
C ASP A 172 -7.92 19.09 6.01
N GLY A 173 -8.63 20.13 5.55
CA GLY A 173 -8.36 20.78 4.26
C GLY A 173 -7.08 21.62 4.24
N LEU A 174 -6.52 21.95 5.42
CA LEU A 174 -5.31 22.72 5.62
C LEU A 174 -4.08 21.84 5.91
N GLU A 175 -4.29 20.65 6.48
CA GLU A 175 -3.23 19.71 6.89
C GLU A 175 -2.33 19.29 5.71
N ASP A 176 -2.88 19.20 4.49
CA ASP A 176 -2.13 18.82 3.27
C ASP A 176 -1.74 20.01 2.37
N LYS A 177 -2.08 21.24 2.75
CA LYS A 177 -1.95 22.43 1.87
C LYS A 177 -0.86 23.42 2.26
N ALA A 178 -0.15 23.19 3.35
CA ALA A 178 0.92 24.05 3.77
C ALA A 178 2.08 23.24 4.33
N ASP A 179 3.08 22.96 3.48
CA ASP A 179 4.44 22.87 4.00
C ASP A 179 4.76 24.23 4.64
N LEU A 180 4.86 24.25 5.96
CA LEU A 180 5.13 25.47 6.75
C LEU A 180 6.44 26.15 6.31
N GLU A 181 7.35 25.37 5.75
CA GLU A 181 8.51 25.83 5.00
C GLU A 181 8.66 24.93 3.77
N HIS A 182 8.69 25.52 2.57
CA HIS A 182 9.15 24.83 1.36
C HIS A 182 10.42 25.51 0.87
N GLN A 183 11.30 24.72 0.28
CA GLN A 183 12.53 25.19 -0.34
C GLN A 183 12.43 24.95 -1.84
N HIS A 184 12.99 25.88 -2.61
CA HIS A 184 13.15 25.73 -4.05
C HIS A 184 14.62 25.55 -4.37
N GLU A 185 14.93 24.57 -5.20
CA GLU A 185 16.26 24.49 -5.79
C GLU A 185 16.37 25.46 -6.97
N ILE A 186 17.57 25.98 -7.23
CA ILE A 186 17.82 26.92 -8.33
C ILE A 186 17.48 26.31 -9.71
N SER A 187 17.51 24.98 -9.79
CA SER A 187 17.13 24.16 -10.93
C SER A 187 15.64 24.26 -11.28
N GLU A 188 14.79 24.61 -10.31
CA GLU A 188 13.34 24.73 -10.48
C GLU A 188 12.94 26.09 -11.10
N VAL A 189 13.84 27.09 -11.06
CA VAL A 189 13.62 28.40 -11.66
C VAL A 189 13.99 28.35 -13.15
N THR A 190 13.01 27.97 -13.96
CA THR A 190 13.17 27.87 -15.42
C THR A 190 13.66 29.20 -16.01
N GLY A 191 14.80 29.16 -16.69
CA GLY A 191 15.39 30.33 -17.36
C GLY A 191 16.30 31.19 -16.48
N LEU A 192 16.46 30.90 -15.18
CA LEU A 192 17.40 31.63 -14.33
C LEU A 192 18.85 31.42 -14.76
N GLN A 193 19.22 30.18 -15.08
CA GLN A 193 20.56 29.87 -15.61
C GLN A 193 20.82 30.61 -16.93
N THR A 194 19.83 30.66 -17.83
CA THR A 194 19.93 31.39 -19.09
C THR A 194 20.07 32.89 -18.84
N ALA A 195 19.26 33.47 -17.96
CA ALA A 195 19.34 34.89 -17.62
C ALA A 195 20.68 35.26 -16.96
N LEU A 196 21.22 34.39 -16.10
CA LEU A 196 22.52 34.56 -15.45
C LEU A 196 23.66 34.43 -16.46
N ASN A 197 23.59 33.44 -17.36
CA ASN A 197 24.55 33.28 -18.45
C ASN A 197 24.54 34.48 -19.40
N SER A 198 23.36 35.03 -19.73
CA SER A 198 23.25 36.26 -20.53
C SER A 198 23.77 37.51 -19.80
N LYS A 199 23.81 37.52 -18.46
CA LYS A 199 24.51 38.56 -17.68
C LYS A 199 26.03 38.35 -17.67
N LEU A 200 26.49 37.10 -17.79
CA LEU A 200 27.89 36.72 -17.81
C LEU A 200 28.55 36.96 -19.17
N GLU A 201 27.79 36.91 -20.25
CA GLU A 201 28.28 36.93 -21.64
C GLU A 201 28.97 38.22 -22.10
N SER A 202 29.12 39.26 -21.26
CA SER A 202 30.07 40.34 -21.58
C SER A 202 30.52 41.18 -20.38
N VAL A 203 31.13 40.55 -19.37
CA VAL A 203 32.03 41.32 -18.49
C VAL A 203 33.35 41.49 -19.22
N THR A 204 33.47 42.56 -20.01
CA THR A 204 34.74 42.99 -20.59
C THR A 204 35.69 43.41 -19.46
N TRP A 205 37.00 43.29 -19.66
CA TRP A 205 38.00 43.71 -18.68
C TRP A 205 37.76 45.14 -18.18
N THR A 206 37.26 46.02 -19.04
CA THR A 206 36.86 47.40 -18.71
C THR A 206 35.75 47.53 -17.65
N GLN A 207 34.89 46.53 -17.48
CA GLN A 207 33.76 46.55 -16.54
C GLN A 207 34.10 45.97 -15.15
N VAL A 208 35.27 45.34 -14.99
CA VAL A 208 35.74 44.83 -13.71
C VAL A 208 36.27 46.00 -12.87
N GLN A 209 35.56 46.34 -11.79
CA GLN A 209 36.02 47.29 -10.76
C GLN A 209 37.21 46.67 -10.01
N ASP A 210 38.13 47.50 -9.52
CA ASP A 210 39.33 47.08 -8.75
C ASP A 210 40.29 46.09 -9.44
N LYS A 211 40.23 45.99 -10.77
CA LYS A 211 41.18 45.20 -11.55
C LYS A 211 42.62 45.74 -11.47
N PRO A 212 43.64 44.87 -11.45
CA PRO A 212 45.04 45.30 -11.52
C PRO A 212 45.32 46.10 -12.80
N THR A 213 45.98 47.26 -12.66
CA THR A 213 46.35 48.13 -13.79
C THR A 213 47.68 47.73 -14.43
N THR A 214 48.44 46.84 -13.78
CA THR A 214 49.72 46.31 -14.25
C THR A 214 49.79 44.81 -13.98
N PHE A 215 50.06 44.03 -15.02
CA PHE A 215 50.50 42.64 -14.90
C PHE A 215 52.00 42.60 -15.16
N SER A 216 52.81 42.91 -14.15
CA SER A 216 54.25 42.64 -14.24
C SER A 216 54.44 41.14 -14.01
N PRO A 217 54.97 40.37 -14.97
CA PRO A 217 55.31 38.98 -14.72
C PRO A 217 56.35 38.95 -13.61
N SER A 218 56.01 38.32 -12.49
CA SER A 218 56.98 37.95 -11.46
C SER A 218 57.47 36.54 -11.76
N GLU A 219 58.75 36.31 -11.54
CA GLU A 219 59.26 34.95 -11.42
C GLU A 219 58.47 34.27 -10.30
N HIS A 220 57.94 33.08 -10.58
CA HIS A 220 57.32 32.21 -9.59
C HIS A 220 57.79 30.79 -9.85
N GLY A 221 57.81 30.00 -8.79
CA GLY A 221 58.14 28.58 -8.83
C GLY A 221 56.94 27.77 -8.37
N HIS A 222 57.03 26.46 -8.58
CA HIS A 222 56.08 25.50 -8.09
C HIS A 222 56.80 24.45 -7.24
N GLU A 223 56.17 24.06 -6.14
CA GLU A 223 56.56 22.83 -5.44
C GLU A 223 56.09 21.61 -6.26
N ILE A 224 56.77 20.48 -6.12
CA ILE A 224 56.49 19.29 -6.95
C ILE A 224 55.07 18.75 -6.78
N ASN A 225 54.47 18.96 -5.61
CA ASN A 225 53.09 18.58 -5.28
C ASN A 225 52.03 19.47 -5.97
N GLU A 226 52.41 20.62 -6.51
CA GLU A 226 51.52 21.51 -7.25
C GLU A 226 51.42 21.13 -8.74
N VAL A 227 52.31 20.25 -9.21
CA VAL A 227 52.31 19.75 -10.58
C VAL A 227 51.74 18.35 -10.61
N ASP A 228 50.45 18.25 -10.97
CA ASP A 228 49.74 16.98 -11.06
C ASP A 228 50.49 15.98 -11.95
N GLY A 229 50.69 14.77 -11.43
CA GLY A 229 51.43 13.69 -12.10
C GLY A 229 52.97 13.78 -12.05
N LEU A 230 53.59 14.88 -11.59
CA LEU A 230 55.06 14.99 -11.55
C LEU A 230 55.70 14.09 -10.50
N SER A 231 55.06 13.91 -9.35
CA SER A 231 55.50 12.95 -8.32
C SER A 231 55.52 11.51 -8.85
N GLN A 232 54.44 11.09 -9.53
CA GLN A 232 54.35 9.76 -10.12
C GLN A 232 55.41 9.55 -11.21
N ALA A 233 55.58 10.53 -12.11
CA ALA A 233 56.59 10.43 -13.15
C ALA A 233 58.01 10.33 -12.59
N LEU A 234 58.30 10.97 -11.46
CA LEU A 234 59.60 10.87 -10.80
C LEU A 234 59.78 9.52 -10.10
N GLU A 235 58.74 8.99 -9.45
CA GLU A 235 58.75 7.65 -8.85
C GLU A 235 58.92 6.57 -9.92
N ASP A 236 58.22 6.68 -11.05
CA ASP A 236 58.35 5.77 -12.19
C ASP A 236 59.76 5.83 -12.79
N ALA A 237 60.36 7.03 -12.90
CA ALA A 237 61.73 7.18 -13.38
C ALA A 237 62.75 6.59 -12.40
N GLU A 238 62.55 6.75 -11.09
CA GLU A 238 63.40 6.13 -10.07
C GLU A 238 63.28 4.61 -10.09
N GLN A 239 62.07 4.07 -10.24
CA GLN A 239 61.84 2.63 -10.35
C GLN A 239 62.48 2.07 -11.61
N ASN A 240 62.29 2.71 -12.77
CA ASN A 240 62.96 2.32 -14.01
C ASN A 240 64.48 2.27 -13.85
N ALA A 241 65.08 3.26 -13.15
CA ALA A 241 66.52 3.27 -12.90
C ALA A 241 66.98 2.12 -12.00
N LYS A 242 66.17 1.70 -11.02
CA LYS A 242 66.44 0.52 -10.18
C LYS A 242 66.31 -0.76 -11.00
N ASP A 243 65.28 -0.89 -11.81
CA ASP A 243 65.05 -2.06 -12.67
C ASP A 243 66.22 -2.27 -13.64
N TYR A 244 66.74 -1.20 -14.25
CA TYR A 244 67.94 -1.28 -15.10
C TYR A 244 69.19 -1.71 -14.33
N ALA A 245 69.36 -1.26 -13.08
CA ALA A 245 70.50 -1.64 -12.25
C ALA A 245 70.41 -3.11 -11.79
N ASP A 246 69.19 -3.59 -11.51
CA ASP A 246 68.92 -4.96 -11.11
C ASP A 246 69.06 -5.94 -12.29
N GLU A 247 68.61 -5.59 -13.51
CA GLU A 247 68.88 -6.37 -14.74
C GLU A 247 70.39 -6.49 -15.02
N GLU A 248 71.16 -5.41 -14.83
CA GLU A 248 72.62 -5.45 -15.00
C GLU A 248 73.31 -6.30 -13.91
N PHE A 249 72.72 -6.39 -12.72
CA PHE A 249 73.22 -7.23 -11.64
C PHE A 249 72.86 -8.70 -11.86
N GLU A 250 71.62 -9.03 -12.25
CA GLU A 250 71.19 -10.39 -12.56
C GLU A 250 71.97 -10.98 -13.74
N THR A 251 72.16 -10.24 -14.82
CA THR A 251 72.98 -10.69 -15.96
C THR A 251 74.43 -10.98 -15.60
N LYS A 252 75.01 -10.22 -14.66
CA LYS A 252 76.37 -10.50 -14.13
C LYS A 252 76.38 -11.68 -13.17
N THR A 253 75.29 -11.92 -12.44
CA THR A 253 75.16 -13.04 -11.49
C THR A 253 74.89 -14.36 -12.21
N ASP A 254 74.07 -14.36 -13.27
CA ASP A 254 73.83 -15.50 -14.17
C ASP A 254 75.08 -15.90 -14.95
N ALA A 255 75.89 -14.94 -15.38
CA ALA A 255 77.19 -15.20 -16.00
C ALA A 255 78.19 -15.85 -15.03
N ILE A 256 78.05 -15.62 -13.72
CA ILE A 256 78.85 -16.27 -12.66
C ILE A 256 78.26 -17.66 -12.35
N ALA A 257 76.93 -17.80 -12.27
CA ALA A 257 76.23 -19.06 -12.01
C ALA A 257 76.41 -20.10 -13.14
N HIS A 258 76.35 -19.69 -14.42
CA HIS A 258 76.65 -20.57 -15.56
C HIS A 258 78.10 -21.06 -15.56
N LYS A 259 79.02 -20.32 -14.95
CA LYS A 259 80.42 -20.74 -14.79
C LYS A 259 80.58 -21.80 -13.70
N GLU A 260 79.74 -21.77 -12.67
CA GLU A 260 79.68 -22.82 -11.63
C GLU A 260 78.90 -24.07 -12.08
N GLU A 261 77.84 -23.92 -12.89
CA GLU A 261 77.06 -25.06 -13.43
C GLU A 261 77.84 -25.94 -14.41
N PHE A 262 78.78 -25.40 -15.20
CA PHE A 262 79.66 -26.24 -16.03
C PHE A 262 80.59 -27.14 -15.19
N THR A 263 80.73 -26.87 -13.90
CA THR A 263 81.55 -27.66 -12.97
C THR A 263 80.72 -28.72 -12.21
N GLN A 264 79.38 -28.72 -12.33
CA GLN A 264 78.48 -29.53 -11.49
C GLN A 264 77.52 -30.47 -12.23
N HIS A 265 77.77 -30.78 -13.52
CA HIS A 265 77.08 -31.84 -14.25
C HIS A 265 77.71 -33.25 -14.08
N GLU A 266 78.17 -33.58 -12.88
CA GLU A 266 78.35 -34.99 -12.47
C GLU A 266 77.19 -35.42 -11.58
N GLY A 267 76.05 -35.71 -12.24
CA GLY A 267 75.02 -36.59 -11.71
C GLY A 267 74.03 -35.96 -10.73
N LYS A 268 72.80 -35.72 -11.20
CA LYS A 268 71.59 -36.42 -10.72
C LYS A 268 70.33 -35.80 -11.35
N THR A 269 69.41 -36.69 -11.69
CA THR A 269 68.06 -36.45 -12.21
C THR A 269 67.15 -35.85 -11.14
N VAL A 270 66.41 -34.79 -11.48
CA VAL A 270 65.41 -34.16 -10.62
C VAL A 270 64.02 -34.65 -11.02
N THR A 271 63.31 -35.21 -10.04
CA THR A 271 61.89 -35.58 -10.10
C THR A 271 61.23 -34.84 -8.94
N GLU A 272 60.78 -33.61 -9.16
CA GLU A 272 59.96 -32.90 -8.19
C GLU A 272 58.79 -32.19 -8.87
N ALA A 273 57.62 -32.43 -8.30
CA ALA A 273 56.36 -31.82 -8.62
C ALA A 273 56.42 -30.32 -8.25
N HIS A 274 56.46 -29.48 -9.27
CA HIS A 274 55.97 -28.10 -9.19
C HIS A 274 54.64 -28.10 -9.95
N GLU A 275 53.53 -27.77 -9.28
CA GLU A 275 52.31 -27.32 -9.98
C GLU A 275 52.69 -26.05 -10.75
N PRO A 276 52.74 -26.07 -12.10
CA PRO A 276 53.10 -24.88 -12.84
C PRO A 276 51.89 -23.94 -12.90
N LEU A 277 52.14 -22.65 -12.75
CA LEU A 277 51.20 -21.52 -12.94
C LEU A 277 50.58 -21.44 -14.37
N PHE A 278 50.73 -22.50 -15.17
CA PHE A 278 49.96 -22.82 -16.36
C PHE A 278 49.51 -24.28 -16.24
N GLY A 279 48.35 -24.52 -15.63
CA GLY A 279 47.72 -25.84 -15.70
C GLY A 279 47.54 -26.24 -17.17
N ALA A 280 47.78 -27.51 -17.51
CA ALA A 280 47.62 -28.01 -18.88
C ALA A 280 46.24 -27.58 -19.43
N TYR A 281 46.23 -26.72 -20.44
CA TYR A 281 44.99 -26.32 -21.13
C TYR A 281 44.29 -27.58 -21.65
N ARG A 282 43.04 -27.78 -21.23
CA ARG A 282 42.19 -28.87 -21.71
C ARG A 282 40.86 -28.27 -22.15
N GLU A 283 40.41 -28.64 -23.34
CA GLU A 283 39.09 -28.28 -23.85
C GLU A 283 38.01 -29.19 -23.26
N GLU A 284 36.87 -28.61 -22.89
CA GLU A 284 35.68 -29.39 -22.52
C GLU A 284 35.05 -30.02 -23.77
N ILE A 285 34.68 -31.30 -23.69
CA ILE A 285 34.13 -32.06 -24.82
C ILE A 285 32.67 -32.45 -24.58
N SER A 286 31.81 -32.14 -25.54
CA SER A 286 30.39 -32.50 -25.54
C SER A 286 30.11 -33.66 -26.51
N THR A 287 29.30 -34.64 -26.12
CA THR A 287 28.97 -35.80 -26.96
C THR A 287 27.61 -35.65 -27.66
N VAL A 288 27.54 -35.92 -28.97
CA VAL A 288 26.33 -35.81 -29.80
C VAL A 288 26.21 -37.02 -30.72
N SER A 289 24.99 -37.51 -30.94
CA SER A 289 24.70 -38.58 -31.91
C SER A 289 24.39 -38.00 -33.30
N GLY A 290 25.05 -38.49 -34.34
CA GLY A 290 24.85 -38.10 -35.74
C GLY A 290 23.69 -38.85 -36.39
N THR A 291 22.54 -38.19 -36.55
CA THR A 291 21.43 -38.63 -37.41
C THR A 291 20.57 -37.44 -37.83
N GLY A 292 20.13 -37.39 -39.09
CA GLY A 292 19.34 -36.27 -39.60
C GLY A 292 20.14 -34.97 -39.65
N THR A 293 19.58 -33.86 -39.17
CA THR A 293 20.29 -32.57 -39.10
C THR A 293 20.83 -32.34 -37.70
N VAL A 294 22.15 -32.13 -37.58
CA VAL A 294 22.83 -31.83 -36.32
C VAL A 294 23.45 -30.45 -36.40
N THR A 295 23.21 -29.61 -35.39
CA THR A 295 23.85 -28.29 -35.27
C THR A 295 24.73 -28.26 -34.04
N LEU A 296 26.05 -28.06 -34.23
CA LEU A 296 27.00 -27.88 -33.15
C LEU A 296 27.22 -26.39 -32.90
N ASN A 297 27.00 -25.94 -31.66
CA ASN A 297 27.17 -24.54 -31.29
C ASN A 297 28.51 -24.36 -30.57
N ALA A 298 29.41 -23.54 -31.13
CA ALA A 298 30.72 -23.28 -30.54
C ALA A 298 30.64 -22.45 -29.23
N ASP A 299 29.52 -21.76 -28.99
CA ASP A 299 29.29 -21.03 -27.73
C ASP A 299 29.04 -22.00 -26.56
N ASN A 300 28.58 -23.22 -26.85
CA ASN A 300 28.20 -24.19 -25.84
C ASN A 300 29.37 -25.12 -25.45
N SER A 301 30.29 -25.40 -26.37
CA SER A 301 31.42 -26.31 -26.14
C SER A 301 32.51 -26.05 -27.19
N PRO A 302 33.81 -25.97 -26.79
CA PRO A 302 34.93 -25.78 -27.72
C PRO A 302 35.24 -27.04 -28.52
N ALA A 303 34.87 -28.23 -28.00
CA ALA A 303 35.02 -29.50 -28.68
C ALA A 303 33.75 -30.35 -28.63
N TYR A 304 33.50 -31.14 -29.68
CA TYR A 304 32.42 -32.12 -29.74
C TYR A 304 32.93 -33.50 -30.17
N ARG A 305 32.39 -34.55 -29.57
CA ARG A 305 32.43 -35.92 -30.09
C ARG A 305 31.11 -36.19 -30.81
N LEU A 306 31.17 -36.45 -32.11
CA LEU A 306 30.02 -36.74 -32.97
C LEU A 306 30.04 -38.22 -33.37
N THR A 307 29.25 -39.05 -32.70
CA THR A 307 29.16 -40.49 -33.00
C THR A 307 28.12 -40.74 -34.08
N MET A 308 28.53 -41.23 -35.24
CA MET A 308 27.68 -41.42 -36.42
C MET A 308 26.74 -42.62 -36.25
N ALA A 309 25.43 -42.36 -36.18
CA ALA A 309 24.37 -43.37 -36.02
C ALA A 309 23.42 -43.46 -37.23
N GLY A 310 23.60 -42.60 -38.24
CA GLY A 310 22.78 -42.49 -39.43
C GLY A 310 23.29 -41.41 -40.39
N THR A 311 22.67 -41.27 -41.56
CA THR A 311 22.96 -40.18 -42.49
C THR A 311 22.78 -38.84 -41.78
N THR A 312 23.83 -37.99 -41.79
CA THR A 312 23.87 -36.75 -41.01
C THR A 312 24.18 -35.53 -41.88
N THR A 313 23.46 -34.43 -41.68
CA THR A 313 23.80 -33.09 -42.18
C THR A 313 24.34 -32.26 -41.02
N LEU A 314 25.61 -31.86 -41.07
CA LEU A 314 26.27 -31.09 -40.03
C LEU A 314 26.20 -29.58 -40.32
N ASN A 315 25.60 -28.85 -39.38
CA ASN A 315 25.61 -27.39 -39.29
C ASN A 315 26.46 -26.94 -38.11
N LEU A 316 27.03 -25.74 -38.21
CA LEU A 316 27.79 -25.08 -37.15
C LEU A 316 27.20 -23.71 -36.89
N SER A 317 27.20 -23.28 -35.63
CA SER A 317 26.71 -21.96 -35.22
C SER A 317 27.55 -21.35 -34.11
N THR A 318 27.54 -20.03 -34.00
CA THR A 318 28.05 -19.24 -32.88
C THR A 318 27.38 -17.87 -32.90
N THR A 319 27.30 -17.21 -31.76
CA THR A 319 26.86 -15.83 -31.61
C THR A 319 28.02 -14.87 -31.38
N SER A 320 29.25 -15.37 -31.19
CA SER A 320 30.45 -14.57 -30.98
C SER A 320 30.81 -13.76 -32.22
N SER A 321 31.12 -12.48 -32.05
CA SER A 321 31.69 -11.62 -33.09
C SER A 321 33.21 -11.76 -33.22
N GLU A 322 33.85 -12.53 -32.35
CA GLU A 322 35.30 -12.79 -32.37
C GLU A 322 35.67 -14.00 -33.23
N VAL A 323 36.96 -14.28 -33.36
CA VAL A 323 37.44 -15.49 -34.03
C VAL A 323 37.21 -16.68 -33.11
N VAL A 324 36.47 -17.69 -33.58
CA VAL A 324 36.13 -18.89 -32.81
C VAL A 324 36.63 -20.13 -33.53
N SER A 325 37.27 -21.03 -32.78
CA SER A 325 37.62 -22.38 -33.23
C SER A 325 36.72 -23.42 -32.57
N LEU A 326 36.33 -24.45 -33.33
CA LEU A 326 35.54 -25.58 -32.87
C LEU A 326 36.19 -26.88 -33.33
N SER A 327 36.51 -27.76 -32.39
CA SER A 327 37.05 -29.10 -32.65
C SER A 327 35.90 -30.12 -32.71
N VAL A 328 35.89 -30.99 -33.72
CA VAL A 328 34.89 -32.06 -33.85
C VAL A 328 35.61 -33.38 -34.11
N PHE A 329 35.43 -34.34 -33.19
CA PHE A 329 35.86 -35.72 -33.34
C PHE A 329 34.67 -36.53 -33.87
N LEU A 330 34.66 -36.80 -35.17
CA LEU A 330 33.63 -37.58 -35.84
C LEU A 330 33.98 -39.06 -35.78
N GLU A 331 33.14 -39.88 -35.18
CA GLU A 331 33.38 -41.31 -34.98
C GLU A 331 32.43 -42.13 -35.87
N GLN A 332 33.00 -42.88 -36.81
CA GLN A 332 32.29 -43.88 -37.58
C GLN A 332 32.28 -45.22 -36.84
N GLY A 333 31.11 -45.82 -36.67
CA GLY A 333 31.01 -47.19 -36.15
C GLY A 333 31.45 -48.24 -37.19
N GLY A 334 31.23 -49.52 -36.88
CA GLY A 334 31.53 -50.62 -37.80
C GLY A 334 30.73 -50.61 -39.12
N THR A 335 29.70 -49.77 -39.22
CA THR A 335 29.07 -49.36 -40.48
C THR A 335 29.23 -47.86 -40.61
N ALA A 336 29.94 -47.42 -41.66
CA ALA A 336 30.09 -46.00 -41.92
C ALA A 336 28.78 -45.39 -42.42
N HIS A 337 28.45 -44.21 -41.90
CA HIS A 337 27.29 -43.44 -42.30
C HIS A 337 27.71 -42.19 -43.10
N PRO A 338 26.96 -41.82 -44.15
CA PRO A 338 27.26 -40.60 -44.90
C PRO A 338 27.08 -39.35 -44.05
N ILE A 339 27.98 -38.38 -44.23
CA ILE A 339 27.86 -37.03 -43.69
C ILE A 339 27.88 -35.99 -44.80
N THR A 340 27.01 -35.00 -44.69
CA THR A 340 27.02 -33.79 -45.51
C THR A 340 27.31 -32.58 -44.63
N PHE A 341 28.11 -31.65 -45.15
CA PHE A 341 28.45 -30.41 -44.46
C PHE A 341 27.61 -29.27 -45.03
N SER A 342 27.17 -28.36 -44.17
CA SER A 342 26.40 -27.18 -44.60
C SER A 342 27.20 -26.31 -45.57
N SER A 343 26.51 -25.55 -46.42
CA SER A 343 27.15 -24.66 -47.38
C SER A 343 27.96 -23.51 -46.74
N ALA A 344 27.77 -23.26 -45.44
CA ALA A 344 28.55 -22.30 -44.67
C ALA A 344 29.99 -22.79 -44.42
N ILE A 345 30.22 -24.10 -44.43
CA ILE A 345 31.54 -24.71 -44.27
C ILE A 345 32.27 -24.71 -45.61
N LYS A 346 33.44 -24.07 -45.63
CA LYS A 346 34.33 -23.95 -46.78
C LYS A 346 35.58 -24.77 -46.55
N TRP A 347 35.90 -25.63 -47.50
CA TRP A 347 37.09 -26.48 -47.48
C TRP A 347 38.16 -25.92 -48.41
N ARG A 348 39.43 -26.23 -48.11
CA ARG A 348 40.56 -25.83 -48.95
C ARG A 348 40.37 -26.40 -50.36
N GLY A 349 40.41 -25.53 -51.37
CA GLY A 349 40.19 -25.93 -52.77
C GLY A 349 38.74 -26.32 -53.12
N GLY A 350 37.81 -26.24 -52.16
CA GLY A 350 36.40 -26.64 -52.36
C GLY A 350 36.16 -28.15 -52.25
N GLU A 351 37.19 -28.94 -51.97
CA GLU A 351 37.11 -30.40 -51.85
C GLU A 351 36.75 -30.79 -50.41
N ILE A 352 35.63 -31.50 -50.23
CA ILE A 352 35.20 -32.02 -48.93
C ILE A 352 36.06 -33.25 -48.60
N PRO A 353 36.66 -33.35 -47.40
CA PRO A 353 37.44 -34.51 -47.01
C PRO A 353 36.57 -35.77 -46.98
N ASP A 354 37.15 -36.90 -47.39
CA ASP A 354 36.51 -38.20 -47.22
C ASP A 354 36.59 -38.62 -45.75
N VAL A 355 35.43 -38.86 -45.15
CA VAL A 355 35.28 -39.25 -43.74
C VAL A 355 34.35 -40.46 -43.59
N SER A 356 34.38 -41.35 -44.59
CA SER A 356 33.43 -42.45 -44.76
C SER A 356 33.98 -43.85 -44.46
N GLU A 357 35.15 -43.96 -43.85
CA GLU A 357 35.72 -45.27 -43.48
C GLU A 357 35.10 -45.80 -42.18
N PRO A 358 34.67 -47.09 -42.12
CA PRO A 358 34.17 -47.70 -40.89
C PRO A 358 35.25 -47.82 -39.81
N ASN A 359 34.88 -47.68 -38.54
CA ASN A 359 35.78 -47.73 -37.38
C ASN A 359 36.90 -46.67 -37.39
N PHE A 360 36.67 -45.54 -38.07
CA PHE A 360 37.60 -44.41 -38.03
C PHE A 360 37.07 -43.27 -37.16
N THR A 361 38.00 -42.58 -36.50
CA THR A 361 37.76 -41.28 -35.87
C THR A 361 38.45 -40.21 -36.69
N TYR A 362 37.70 -39.20 -37.12
CA TYR A 362 38.21 -38.05 -37.86
C TYR A 362 38.27 -36.83 -36.96
N ALA A 363 39.45 -36.23 -36.85
CA ALA A 363 39.65 -34.97 -36.14
C ALA A 363 39.47 -33.82 -37.12
N LEU A 364 38.39 -33.06 -36.95
CA LEU A 364 38.05 -31.89 -37.77
C LEU A 364 38.19 -30.63 -36.92
N THR A 365 38.70 -29.56 -37.51
CA THR A 365 38.71 -28.22 -36.90
C THR A 365 37.97 -27.25 -37.79
N PHE A 366 37.14 -26.41 -37.19
CA PHE A 366 36.41 -25.37 -37.88
C PHE A 366 36.72 -24.01 -37.27
N ILE A 367 37.00 -23.00 -38.09
CA ILE A 367 37.27 -21.64 -37.63
C ILE A 367 36.30 -20.68 -38.31
N THR A 368 35.71 -19.77 -37.55
CA THR A 368 34.95 -18.63 -38.09
C THR A 368 35.52 -17.31 -37.59
N TYR A 369 35.40 -16.27 -38.41
CA TYR A 369 35.83 -14.90 -38.09
C TYR A 369 34.70 -13.88 -38.31
N ASN A 370 33.49 -14.35 -38.62
CA ASN A 370 32.37 -13.52 -39.06
C ASN A 370 31.03 -13.98 -38.47
N GLY A 371 31.02 -14.27 -37.16
CA GLY A 371 29.81 -14.62 -36.43
C GLY A 371 29.14 -15.91 -36.91
N GLY A 372 29.93 -16.89 -37.37
CA GLY A 372 29.42 -18.17 -37.84
C GLY A 372 28.78 -18.15 -39.23
N THR A 373 28.86 -17.03 -39.97
CA THR A 373 28.33 -16.94 -41.34
C THR A 373 29.13 -17.82 -42.31
N THR A 374 30.44 -17.88 -42.13
CA THR A 374 31.36 -18.73 -42.88
C THR A 374 32.26 -19.50 -41.91
N TRP A 375 32.41 -20.79 -42.12
CA TRP A 375 33.32 -21.66 -41.35
C TRP A 375 34.40 -22.20 -42.28
N LEU A 376 35.66 -22.11 -41.88
CA LEU A 376 36.79 -22.70 -42.57
C LEU A 376 37.04 -24.09 -41.96
N GLY A 377 36.81 -25.14 -42.74
CA GLY A 377 36.97 -26.53 -42.30
C GLY A 377 38.34 -27.10 -42.65
N PHE A 378 38.91 -27.84 -41.71
CA PHE A 378 40.19 -28.53 -41.83
C PHE A 378 40.06 -29.96 -41.33
N LEU A 379 40.56 -30.93 -42.09
CA LEU A 379 40.83 -32.26 -41.58
C LEU A 379 42.22 -32.25 -40.95
N ALA A 380 42.29 -32.41 -39.63
CA ALA A 380 43.53 -32.49 -38.87
C ALA A 380 44.13 -33.91 -38.91
N GLY A 381 43.29 -34.93 -39.02
CA GLY A 381 43.72 -36.31 -39.20
C GLY A 381 42.58 -37.32 -39.17
N ASP A 382 42.88 -38.51 -39.65
CA ASP A 382 42.06 -39.70 -39.72
C ASP A 382 42.77 -40.83 -38.94
N PHE A 383 42.04 -41.51 -38.07
CA PHE A 383 42.61 -42.49 -37.15
C PHE A 383 41.76 -43.76 -37.12
N ASP A 384 42.38 -44.88 -37.48
CA ASP A 384 41.80 -46.22 -37.29
C ASP A 384 41.72 -46.52 -35.79
N VAL A 385 40.51 -46.80 -35.30
CA VAL A 385 40.24 -47.13 -33.89
C VAL A 385 39.71 -48.54 -33.70
N SER A 386 39.91 -49.42 -34.69
CA SER A 386 39.48 -50.83 -34.68
C SER A 386 40.27 -51.76 -33.75
#